data_AF-A0A099KZB2-F1
#
_entry.id   AF-A0A099KZB2-F1
#
_cell.length_a   1.000
_cell.length_b   1.000
_cell.length_c   1.000
_cell.angle_alpha   90.00
_cell.angle_beta   90.00
_cell.angle_gamma   90.00
#
_symmetry.space_group_name_H-M   'P 1'
#
loop_
_entity.id
_entity.type
_entity.pdbx_description
1 polymer ?
#
loop_
_entity_poly.entity_id
_entity_poly.type
_entity_poly.pdbx_seq_one_letter_code
_entity_poly.pdbx_strand_id
1 'polypeptide(L)' 'MKDIQSYYLLAFILLSAILNEFIEAERIGIKLLCSTLLFTTLMFASLFHSLRTKITKTEEKDTE' A
#
# COMPACT_ATOMS: atom_id res chain seq x y z
N MET A 1 10.14 -9.00 7.83
CA MET A 1 9.02 -8.05 7.99
C MET A 1 9.43 -6.61 7.67
N LYS A 2 10.65 -6.15 8.03
CA LYS A 2 11.15 -4.79 7.70
C LYS A 2 11.29 -4.52 6.18
N ASP A 3 11.73 -5.48 5.39
CA ASP A 3 11.95 -5.28 3.95
C ASP A 3 10.65 -5.05 3.15
N ILE A 4 9.59 -5.76 3.52
CA ILE A 4 8.29 -5.66 2.85
C ILE A 4 7.65 -4.30 3.09
N GLN A 5 7.74 -3.80 4.33
CA GLN A 5 7.21 -2.49 4.69
C GLN A 5 7.97 -1.36 3.95
N SER A 6 9.28 -1.54 3.76
CA SER A 6 10.10 -0.63 2.95
C SER A 6 9.72 -0.67 1.47
N TYR A 7 9.40 -1.83 0.92
CA TYR A 7 8.95 -1.99 -0.47
C TYR A 7 7.61 -1.28 -0.73
N TYR A 8 6.65 -1.42 0.19
CA TYR A 8 5.36 -0.71 0.09
C TYR A 8 5.52 0.81 0.22
N LEU A 9 6.43 1.28 1.08
CA LEU A 9 6.75 2.72 1.19
C LEU A 9 7.38 3.26 -0.09
N LEU A 10 8.31 2.52 -0.70
CA LEU A 10 8.91 2.88 -1.98
C LEU A 10 7.87 2.94 -3.10
N ALA A 11 6.98 1.96 -3.16
CA ALA A 11 5.86 1.95 -4.10
C ALA A 11 4.92 3.14 -3.87
N PHE A 12 4.66 3.51 -2.61
CA PHE A 12 3.83 4.68 -2.27
C PHE A 12 4.46 5.99 -2.74
N ILE A 13 5.76 6.17 -2.48
CA ILE A 13 6.48 7.38 -2.86
C ILE A 13 6.54 7.49 -4.39
N LEU A 14 6.84 6.40 -5.09
CA LEU A 14 6.91 6.37 -6.55
C LEU A 14 5.55 6.68 -7.18
N LEU A 15 4.47 6.03 -6.74
CA LEU A 15 3.13 6.31 -7.26
C LEU A 15 2.70 7.74 -6.93
N SER A 16 3.03 8.26 -5.74
CA SER A 16 2.69 9.63 -5.37
C SER A 16 3.41 10.66 -6.24
N ALA A 17 4.68 10.43 -6.59
CA ALA A 17 5.44 11.30 -7.49
C ALA A 17 4.84 11.33 -8.90
N ILE A 18 4.55 10.15 -9.47
CA ILE A 18 3.91 10.02 -10.79
C ILE A 18 2.55 10.72 -10.78
N LEU A 19 1.75 10.49 -9.74
CA LEU A 19 0.42 11.07 -9.63
C LEU A 19 0.45 12.59 -9.48
N ASN A 20 1.44 13.13 -8.76
CA ASN A 20 1.60 14.57 -8.64
C ASN A 20 1.89 15.23 -9.99
N GLU A 21 2.73 14.60 -10.82
CA GLU A 21 3.09 15.08 -12.17
C GLU A 21 1.89 15.03 -13.14
N PHE A 22 1.04 14.00 -13.05
CA PHE A 22 -0.19 13.91 -13.86
C PHE A 22 -1.29 14.89 -13.42
N ILE A 23 -1.35 15.24 -12.13
CA ILE A 23 -2.40 16.10 -11.55
C ILE A 23 -1.87 17.54 -11.33
N GLU A 24 -0.71 17.89 -11.89
CA GLU A 24 -0.09 19.23 -11.80
C GLU A 24 -1.08 20.33 -12.24
N ALA A 25 -1.90 20.06 -13.26
CA ALA A 25 -2.85 21.00 -13.86
C ALA A 25 -4.30 20.89 -13.31
N GLU A 26 -4.56 19.97 -12.39
CA GLU A 26 -5.91 19.58 -11.95
C GLU A 26 -6.29 20.19 -10.60
N ARG A 27 -7.61 20.25 -10.30
CA ARG A 27 -8.11 20.86 -9.07
C ARG A 27 -7.62 20.12 -7.82
N ILE A 28 -7.33 20.89 -6.76
CA ILE A 28 -6.82 20.41 -5.47
C ILE A 28 -7.63 19.24 -4.89
N GLY A 29 -8.95 19.21 -5.13
CA GLY A 29 -9.83 18.14 -4.68
C GLY A 29 -9.57 16.79 -5.34
N ILE A 30 -9.22 16.78 -6.63
CA ILE A 30 -8.89 15.55 -7.37
C ILE A 30 -7.54 15.01 -6.90
N LYS A 31 -6.58 15.91 -6.65
CA LYS A 31 -5.27 15.61 -6.04
C LYS A 31 -5.42 14.90 -4.69
N LEU A 32 -6.29 15.42 -3.82
CA LEU A 32 -6.59 14.83 -2.51
C LEU A 32 -7.30 13.47 -2.60
N LEU A 33 -8.31 13.36 -3.48
CA LEU A 33 -9.04 12.10 -3.71
C LEU A 33 -8.09 11.01 -4.19
N CYS A 34 -7.20 11.35 -5.12
CA CYS A 34 -6.27 10.40 -5.71
C CYS A 34 -5.20 9.95 -4.71
N SER A 35 -4.59 10.86 -3.93
CA SER A 35 -3.70 10.47 -2.81
C SER A 35 -4.39 9.61 -1.77
N THR A 36 -5.65 9.91 -1.45
CA THR A 36 -6.43 9.14 -0.46
C THR A 36 -6.71 7.72 -0.96
N LEU A 37 -7.15 7.58 -2.22
CA LEU A 37 -7.34 6.27 -2.86
C LEU A 37 -6.04 5.46 -2.83
N LEU A 38 -4.93 6.07 -3.23
CA LEU A 38 -3.61 5.45 -3.27
C LEU A 38 -3.17 4.95 -1.88
N PHE A 39 -3.32 5.79 -0.86
CA PHE A 39 -3.04 5.42 0.53
C PHE A 39 -3.90 4.24 0.99
N THR A 40 -5.19 4.27 0.67
CA THR A 40 -6.13 3.23 1.10
C THR A 40 -5.81 1.89 0.43
N THR A 41 -5.52 1.87 -0.86
CA THR A 41 -5.12 0.65 -1.60
C THR A 41 -3.84 0.05 -1.03
N LEU A 42 -2.86 0.87 -0.67
CA LEU A 42 -1.60 0.38 -0.07
C LEU A 42 -1.78 -0.12 1.36
N MET A 43 -2.60 0.56 2.17
CA MET A 43 -2.99 0.08 3.49
C MET A 43 -3.67 -1.30 3.39
N PHE A 44 -4.62 -1.45 2.46
CA PHE A 44 -5.28 -2.73 2.22
C PHE A 44 -4.31 -3.81 1.74
N ALA A 45 -3.42 -3.50 0.79
CA ALA A 45 -2.44 -4.46 0.32
C ALA A 45 -1.48 -4.90 1.43
N SER A 46 -0.99 -3.96 2.24
CA SER A 46 -0.09 -4.25 3.35
C SER A 46 -0.78 -5.03 4.47
N LEU A 47 -2.03 -4.69 4.82
CA LEU A 47 -2.85 -5.43 5.78
C LEU A 47 -3.17 -6.82 5.27
N PHE A 48 -3.62 -6.96 4.01
CA PHE A 48 -3.94 -8.26 3.41
C PHE A 48 -2.71 -9.17 3.34
N HIS A 49 -1.55 -8.62 2.96
CA HIS A 49 -0.31 -9.38 2.98
C HIS A 49 0.11 -9.77 4.42
N SER A 50 -0.03 -8.86 5.38
CA SER A 50 0.24 -9.16 6.79
C SER A 50 -0.75 -10.17 7.39
N LEU A 51 -2.01 -10.16 6.94
CA LEU A 51 -3.04 -11.12 7.36
C LEU A 51 -2.72 -12.49 6.76
N ARG A 52 -2.45 -12.54 5.46
CA ARG A 52 -2.13 -13.78 4.73
C ARG A 52 -0.89 -14.46 5.29
N THR A 53 0.17 -13.70 5.58
CA THR A 53 1.38 -14.24 6.22
C THR A 53 1.15 -14.71 7.66
N LYS A 54 0.18 -14.14 8.39
CA LYS A 54 -0.23 -14.66 9.70
C LYS A 54 -1.04 -15.94 9.58
N ILE A 55 -2.00 -16.00 8.66
CA ILE A 55 -2.86 -17.18 8.44
C ILE A 55 -2.02 -18.39 8.02
N THR A 56 -1.14 -18.24 7.03
CA THR A 56 -0.26 -19.34 6.59
C THR A 56 0.66 -19.85 7.70
N LYS A 57 1.14 -18.97 8.59
CA LYS A 57 1.94 -19.36 9.76
C LYS A 57 1.13 -20.05 10.87
N THR A 58 -0.18 -19.78 10.95
CA THR A 58 -1.07 -20.47 11.87
C THR A 58 -1.41 -21.86 11.32
N GLU A 59 -1.63 -21.99 10.01
CA GLU A 59 -1.86 -23.29 9.36
C GLU A 59 -0.65 -24.23 9.46
N GLU A 60 0.58 -23.70 9.38
CA GLU A 60 1.80 -24.50 9.61
C GLU A 60 1.97 -24.98 11.07
N LYS A 61 1.35 -24.32 12.04
CA LYS A 61 1.46 -24.68 13.48
C LYS A 61 0.40 -25.64 13.97
N ASP A 62 -0.71 -25.81 13.26
CA ASP A 62 -1.79 -26.73 13.62
C ASP A 62 -1.57 -28.16 13.07
N THR A 63 -0.48 -28.39 12.35
CA THR A 63 -0.13 -29.71 11.74
C THR A 63 1.05 -30.40 12.44
N GLU A 64 1.55 -29.87 13.57
CA GLU A 64 2.63 -30.48 14.37
C GLU A 64 2.12 -31.00 15.73
#